data_AF-A0A1U7XAU1-F1
#
_entry.id   AF-A0A1U7XAU1-F1
#
_cell.length_a   1.000
_cell.length_b   1.000
_cell.length_c   1.000
_cell.angle_alpha   90.00
_cell.angle_beta   90.00
_cell.angle_gamma   90.00
#
_symmetry.space_group_name_H-M   'P 1'
#
loop_
_entity.id
_entity.type
_entity.pdbx_description
1 polymer ?
#
loop_
_entity_poly.entity_id
_entity_poly.type
_entity_poly.pdbx_seq_one_letter_code
_entity_poly.pdbx_strand_id
1 'polypeptide(L)'
;MAGGVCCQTNVHTVSQTAPSPGISLIHTLPDGAEISSVSTTDSSSGPSNYSRNVLAASGPLKDVHVPTRLMENFLEIASNNTKKDIETCGVLGAILKDGTFYITSLIIPKQESTSNSCQALQEEEMFAILHEQSLFPIGWIHTHPSQSCFMSSIDLHTQYSYQVMVPEAIGIVMAPIDKSS
;
A
#
# COMPACT_ATOMS: atom_id res chain seq x y z
N MET A 1 30.88 34.58 -30.57
CA MET A 1 31.67 33.44 -30.06
C MET A 1 31.64 33.48 -28.54
N ALA A 2 31.48 32.29 -27.92
CA ALA A 2 31.70 31.88 -26.53
C ALA A 2 31.99 32.96 -25.45
N GLY A 3 31.45 32.93 -24.23
CA GLY A 3 30.82 31.84 -23.46
C GLY A 3 31.41 31.85 -22.04
N GLY A 4 30.55 31.82 -21.00
CA GLY A 4 30.81 31.40 -19.60
C GLY A 4 31.86 32.22 -18.81
N VAL A 5 31.88 32.31 -17.48
CA VAL A 5 31.26 31.57 -16.37
C VAL A 5 31.36 32.50 -15.15
N CYS A 6 30.31 32.64 -14.33
CA CYS A 6 30.45 33.11 -12.95
C CYS A 6 29.84 32.04 -12.04
N CYS A 7 30.70 31.21 -11.46
CA CYS A 7 30.33 30.29 -10.39
C CYS A 7 30.30 31.08 -9.08
N GLN A 8 29.11 31.41 -8.59
CA GLN A 8 28.93 31.75 -7.18
C GLN A 8 28.58 30.48 -6.42
N THR A 9 29.60 29.89 -5.81
CA THR A 9 29.44 28.93 -4.72
C THR A 9 28.90 29.67 -3.50
N ASN A 10 27.62 29.44 -3.18
CA ASN A 10 27.09 29.74 -1.86
C ASN A 10 26.99 28.41 -1.10
N VAL A 11 27.88 28.24 -0.13
CA VAL A 11 27.87 27.15 0.84
C VAL A 11 27.44 27.76 2.17
N HIS A 12 26.70 26.97 2.95
CA HIS A 12 26.28 27.09 4.36
C HIS A 12 24.74 27.12 4.49
N THR A 13 24.06 26.21 5.19
CA THR A 13 24.45 25.35 6.31
C THR A 13 23.54 24.12 6.35
N VAL A 14 24.13 22.93 6.56
CA VAL A 14 23.39 21.71 6.91
C VAL A 14 22.79 21.90 8.29
N SER A 15 21.46 22.01 8.39
CA SER A 15 20.77 21.83 9.66
C SER A 15 20.46 20.35 9.82
N GLN A 16 21.43 19.59 10.34
CA GLN A 16 21.15 18.32 11.00
C GLN A 16 20.39 18.67 12.28
N THR A 17 19.12 18.28 12.34
CA THR A 17 18.45 18.05 13.60
C THR A 17 17.97 16.61 13.60
N ALA A 18 18.71 15.76 14.34
CA ALA A 18 18.16 14.55 14.88
C ALA A 18 17.65 14.86 16.29
N PRO A 19 16.45 14.38 16.63
CA PRO A 19 16.37 13.65 17.89
C PRO A 19 15.63 12.30 17.78
N SER A 20 16.24 11.35 18.49
CA SER A 20 15.69 10.17 19.17
C SER A 20 15.09 8.99 18.37
N PRO A 21 15.64 7.77 18.56
CA PRO A 21 14.86 6.54 18.42
C PRO A 21 13.96 6.40 19.68
N GLY A 22 12.64 6.37 19.49
CA GLY A 22 11.69 6.26 20.60
C GLY A 22 10.26 6.04 20.08
N ILE A 23 9.92 4.81 19.70
CA ILE A 23 9.05 3.85 20.42
C ILE A 23 7.58 4.25 20.50
N SER A 24 6.72 3.41 19.90
CA SER A 24 5.52 2.80 20.51
C SER A 24 4.78 1.96 19.47
N LEU A 25 4.15 0.82 19.72
CA LEU A 25 4.00 -0.08 20.87
C LEU A 25 3.25 -1.29 20.30
N ILE A 26 3.78 -2.50 20.33
CA ILE A 26 2.91 -3.69 20.22
C ILE A 26 2.65 -4.14 21.65
N HIS A 27 1.37 -4.16 22.00
CA HIS A 27 0.86 -4.62 23.29
C HIS A 27 1.44 -5.98 23.65
N THR A 28 2.13 -6.05 24.79
CA THR A 28 2.33 -7.29 25.53
C THR A 28 1.01 -7.67 26.20
N LEU A 29 0.56 -8.90 25.96
CA LEU A 29 -0.58 -9.53 26.63
C LEU A 29 -0.37 -9.49 28.17
N PRO A 30 -1.40 -9.25 28.99
CA PRO A 30 -1.20 -9.25 30.43
C PRO A 30 -1.04 -10.69 30.93
N ASP A 31 0.15 -11.00 31.44
CA ASP A 31 0.36 -12.09 32.40
C ASP A 31 0.34 -11.49 33.81
N GLY A 32 -0.58 -11.99 34.62
CA GLY A 32 -0.71 -11.74 36.04
C GLY A 32 -0.81 -13.09 36.74
N ALA A 33 0.36 -13.57 37.17
CA ALA A 33 0.73 -14.56 38.18
C ALA A 33 -0.39 -15.05 39.15
N GLU A 34 -0.44 -16.27 39.71
CA GLU A 34 0.59 -17.25 40.08
C GLU A 34 0.04 -18.70 40.12
N ILE A 35 0.88 -19.63 39.66
CA ILE A 35 1.33 -20.91 40.26
C ILE A 35 0.30 -21.82 40.98
N SER A 36 0.10 -23.03 40.45
CA SER A 36 0.17 -24.25 41.28
C SER A 36 0.54 -25.53 40.52
N SER A 37 1.66 -26.11 40.95
CA SER A 37 2.04 -27.54 41.05
C SER A 37 2.04 -28.48 39.83
N VAL A 38 3.23 -29.03 39.60
CA VAL A 38 3.72 -30.05 38.66
C VAL A 38 2.93 -31.38 38.63
N SER A 39 2.91 -32.05 37.48
CA SER A 39 3.28 -33.48 37.34
C SER A 39 3.39 -33.90 35.86
N THR A 40 4.19 -34.95 35.67
CA THR A 40 4.92 -35.44 34.49
C THR A 40 4.13 -36.35 33.52
N THR A 41 4.72 -36.57 32.32
CA THR A 41 4.56 -37.72 31.37
C THR A 41 3.18 -37.83 30.67
N ASP A 42 2.99 -38.28 29.42
CA ASP A 42 3.77 -38.95 28.38
C ASP A 42 3.07 -38.66 27.01
N SER A 43 3.80 -38.92 25.94
CA SER A 43 3.45 -38.97 24.53
C SER A 43 2.03 -39.46 24.18
N SER A 44 1.34 -38.78 23.26
CA SER A 44 0.65 -39.43 22.13
C SER A 44 0.07 -38.43 21.13
N SER A 45 0.21 -38.81 19.87
CA SER A 45 -0.25 -38.18 18.64
C SER A 45 -1.73 -37.78 18.60
N GLY A 46 -2.00 -36.55 18.16
CA GLY A 46 -3.31 -36.11 17.67
C GLY A 46 -3.14 -35.12 16.50
N PRO A 47 -3.82 -35.29 15.36
CA PRO A 47 -3.56 -34.50 14.18
C PRO A 47 -4.11 -33.07 14.32
N SER A 48 -3.20 -32.11 14.11
CA SER A 48 -3.39 -30.75 13.61
C SER A 48 -4.84 -30.26 13.40
N ASN A 49 -5.43 -29.65 14.43
CA ASN A 49 -6.57 -28.72 14.25
C ASN A 49 -6.12 -27.24 14.14
N TYR A 50 -4.81 -26.99 14.02
CA TYR A 50 -4.24 -25.65 13.84
C TYR A 50 -4.60 -24.98 12.50
N SER A 51 -5.15 -25.70 11.52
CA SER A 51 -5.55 -25.11 10.25
C SER A 51 -6.97 -24.53 10.22
N ARG A 52 -7.82 -24.80 11.23
CA ARG A 52 -9.24 -24.36 11.16
C ARG A 52 -9.51 -23.01 11.83
N ASN A 53 -8.66 -22.58 12.77
CA ASN A 53 -8.91 -21.36 13.55
C ASN A 53 -8.40 -20.07 12.90
N VAL A 54 -7.60 -20.12 11.82
CA VAL A 54 -7.14 -18.91 11.11
C VAL A 54 -8.17 -18.42 10.07
N LEU A 55 -9.13 -19.26 9.69
CA LEU A 55 -10.13 -18.92 8.66
C LEU A 55 -11.41 -18.29 9.23
N ALA A 56 -11.52 -18.13 10.56
CA ALA A 56 -12.78 -17.84 11.26
C ALA A 56 -12.83 -16.47 11.94
N ALA A 57 -11.97 -15.52 11.55
CA ALA A 57 -12.07 -14.11 11.95
C ALA A 57 -12.73 -13.22 10.88
N SER A 58 -13.33 -13.80 9.83
CA SER A 58 -13.92 -13.01 8.76
C SER A 58 -15.37 -12.67 9.08
N GLY A 59 -15.60 -11.49 9.64
CA GLY A 59 -16.87 -10.82 9.44
C GLY A 59 -17.16 -10.64 7.94
N PRO A 60 -18.40 -10.29 7.55
CA PRO A 60 -18.69 -9.95 6.16
C PRO A 60 -17.79 -8.79 5.73
N LEU A 61 -17.23 -8.87 4.52
CA LEU A 61 -16.47 -7.76 3.92
C LEU A 61 -17.39 -6.56 3.73
N LYS A 62 -16.87 -5.36 3.97
CA LYS A 62 -17.57 -4.11 3.70
C LYS A 62 -17.59 -3.82 2.19
N ASP A 63 -18.64 -3.14 1.75
CA ASP A 63 -18.73 -2.68 0.37
C ASP A 63 -17.70 -1.57 0.10
N VAL A 64 -17.19 -1.52 -1.13
CA VAL A 64 -16.28 -0.47 -1.61
C VAL A 64 -16.89 0.19 -2.85
N HIS A 65 -17.17 1.49 -2.74
CA HIS A 65 -17.68 2.30 -3.83
C HIS A 65 -16.54 3.01 -4.56
N VAL A 66 -16.41 2.70 -5.85
CA VAL A 66 -15.38 3.24 -6.75
C VAL A 66 -15.99 4.32 -7.64
N PRO A 67 -15.47 5.56 -7.66
CA PRO A 67 -15.93 6.61 -8.57
C PRO A 67 -15.80 6.16 -10.03
N THR A 68 -16.85 6.36 -10.82
CA THR A 68 -16.88 5.93 -12.24
C THR A 68 -15.80 6.56 -13.10
N ARG A 69 -15.36 7.78 -12.74
CA ARG A 69 -14.30 8.52 -13.44
C ARG A 69 -12.88 8.22 -12.94
N LEU A 70 -12.72 7.37 -11.91
CA LEU A 70 -11.41 7.10 -11.31
C LEU A 70 -10.41 6.60 -12.36
N MET A 71 -10.82 5.60 -13.16
CA MET A 71 -9.97 4.96 -14.15
C MET A 71 -9.57 5.91 -15.28
N GLU A 72 -10.51 6.70 -15.81
CA GLU A 72 -10.25 7.68 -16.87
C GLU A 72 -9.30 8.79 -16.39
N ASN A 73 -9.56 9.35 -15.21
CA ASN A 73 -8.72 10.39 -14.61
C ASN A 73 -7.30 9.88 -14.33
N PHE A 74 -7.17 8.65 -13.83
CA PHE A 74 -5.86 8.05 -13.57
C PHE A 74 -5.06 7.85 -14.86
N LEU A 75 -5.70 7.35 -15.93
CA LEU A 75 -5.05 7.21 -17.24
C LEU A 75 -4.62 8.56 -17.82
N GLU A 76 -5.39 9.62 -17.61
CA GLU A 76 -5.00 10.98 -18.02
C GLU A 76 -3.70 11.42 -17.31
N ILE A 77 -3.64 11.22 -15.99
CA ILE A 77 -2.45 11.53 -15.18
C ILE A 77 -1.24 10.69 -15.61
N ALA A 78 -1.43 9.38 -15.83
CA ALA A 78 -0.38 8.45 -16.22
C ALA A 78 0.07 8.58 -17.68
N SER A 79 -0.67 9.33 -18.51
CA SER A 79 -0.56 9.28 -19.98
C SER A 79 0.85 9.51 -20.53
N ASN A 80 1.65 10.40 -19.93
CA ASN A 80 3.01 10.66 -20.37
C ASN A 80 3.96 9.48 -20.11
N ASN A 81 3.79 8.79 -18.98
CA ASN A 81 4.57 7.60 -18.64
C ASN A 81 4.12 6.41 -19.46
N THR A 82 2.81 6.21 -19.61
CA THR A 82 2.23 5.14 -20.43
C THR A 82 2.74 5.21 -21.88
N LYS A 83 2.81 6.41 -22.48
CA LYS A 83 3.37 6.62 -23.83
C LYS A 83 4.85 6.24 -23.96
N LYS A 84 5.59 6.23 -22.85
CA LYS A 84 7.01 5.89 -22.78
C LYS A 84 7.24 4.44 -22.32
N ASP A 85 6.18 3.65 -22.22
CA ASP A 85 6.23 2.29 -21.66
C ASP A 85 6.78 2.26 -20.23
N ILE A 86 6.33 3.22 -19.40
CA ILE A 86 6.67 3.32 -17.98
C ILE A 86 5.39 3.18 -17.16
N GLU A 87 5.39 2.28 -16.19
CA GLU A 87 4.28 2.10 -15.27
C GLU A 87 4.08 3.34 -14.38
N THR A 88 2.84 3.58 -13.99
CA THR A 88 2.49 4.58 -12.99
C THR A 88 1.60 3.92 -11.96
N CYS A 89 1.77 4.25 -10.68
CA CYS A 89 0.96 3.76 -9.58
C CYS A 89 0.39 4.90 -8.72
N GLY A 90 -0.73 4.63 -8.07
CA GLY A 90 -1.43 5.52 -7.16
C GLY A 90 -2.13 4.77 -6.03
N VAL A 91 -2.34 5.46 -4.91
CA VAL A 91 -2.99 4.94 -3.70
C VAL A 91 -4.43 5.45 -3.63
N LEU A 92 -5.35 4.56 -3.24
CA LEU A 92 -6.78 4.85 -3.13
C LEU A 92 -7.13 5.18 -1.68
N GLY A 93 -7.45 6.46 -1.43
CA GLY A 93 -7.92 6.96 -0.14
C GLY A 93 -9.44 6.96 -0.07
N ALA A 94 -10.00 6.38 1.00
CA ALA A 94 -11.43 6.28 1.20
C ALA A 94 -11.91 6.79 2.56
N ILE A 95 -13.15 7.26 2.59
CA ILE A 95 -13.89 7.49 3.84
C ILE A 95 -14.79 6.28 4.12
N LEU A 96 -15.00 5.96 5.40
CA LEU A 96 -15.95 4.93 5.82
C LEU A 96 -17.26 5.58 6.26
N LYS A 97 -18.37 5.26 5.58
CA LYS A 97 -19.70 5.77 5.90
C LYS A 97 -20.72 4.64 5.85
N ASP A 98 -21.49 4.49 6.93
CA ASP A 98 -22.59 3.51 7.03
C ASP A 98 -22.14 2.08 6.66
N GLY A 99 -20.93 1.69 7.07
CA GLY A 99 -20.36 0.37 6.77
C GLY A 99 -19.86 0.17 5.34
N THR A 100 -19.80 1.23 4.53
CA THR A 100 -19.31 1.22 3.14
C THR A 100 -18.10 2.15 3.00
N PHE A 101 -17.04 1.67 2.36
CA PHE A 101 -15.91 2.52 1.97
C PHE A 101 -16.23 3.27 0.68
N TYR A 102 -16.00 4.58 0.67
CA TYR A 102 -16.13 5.41 -0.51
C TYR A 102 -14.76 5.95 -0.88
N ILE A 103 -14.23 5.52 -2.02
CA ILE A 103 -12.98 6.08 -2.55
C ILE A 103 -13.27 7.53 -2.94
N THR A 104 -12.54 8.44 -2.32
CA THR A 104 -12.72 9.89 -2.50
C THR A 104 -11.45 10.57 -2.99
N SER A 105 -10.29 9.91 -2.80
CA SER A 105 -8.99 10.48 -3.13
C SER A 105 -8.13 9.48 -3.89
N LEU A 106 -7.46 9.97 -4.92
CA LEU A 106 -6.41 9.27 -5.64
C LEU A 106 -5.10 10.03 -5.37
N ILE A 107 -4.17 9.37 -4.68
CA ILE A 107 -2.87 9.96 -4.33
C ILE A 107 -1.83 9.37 -5.27
N ILE A 108 -1.13 10.22 -6.02
CA ILE A 108 -0.02 9.80 -6.88
C ILE A 108 1.28 10.08 -6.13
N PRO A 109 1.93 9.06 -5.54
CA PRO A 109 3.15 9.26 -4.80
C PRO A 109 4.31 9.59 -5.75
N LYS A 110 5.38 10.16 -5.19
CA LYS A 110 6.70 10.06 -5.83
C LYS A 110 6.99 8.58 -6.03
N GLN A 111 7.56 8.21 -7.17
CA GLN A 111 7.70 6.80 -7.54
C GLN A 111 8.90 6.57 -8.43
N GLU A 112 9.52 5.40 -8.28
CA GLU A 112 10.49 4.84 -9.22
C GLU A 112 9.78 3.76 -10.04
N SER A 113 9.75 3.96 -11.35
CA SER A 113 8.99 3.10 -12.26
C SER A 113 9.82 2.65 -13.44
N THR A 114 9.55 1.43 -13.89
CA THR A 114 10.07 0.81 -15.11
C THR A 114 8.92 0.41 -16.02
N SER A 115 9.17 -0.38 -17.06
CA SER A 115 8.10 -0.93 -17.90
C SER A 115 7.32 -2.08 -17.25
N ASN A 116 7.78 -2.62 -16.11
CA ASN A 116 7.20 -3.80 -15.46
C ASN A 116 7.12 -3.68 -13.92
N SER A 117 7.37 -2.50 -13.38
CA SER A 117 7.25 -2.24 -11.95
C SER A 117 7.04 -0.75 -11.66
N CYS A 118 6.32 -0.47 -10.58
CA CYS A 118 6.20 0.85 -9.98
C CYS A 118 6.33 0.74 -8.47
N GLN A 119 7.29 1.47 -7.89
CA GLN A 119 7.49 1.54 -6.45
C GLN A 119 7.24 2.95 -5.94
N ALA A 120 6.26 3.10 -5.04
CA ALA A 120 6.04 4.34 -4.32
C ALA A 120 7.26 4.65 -3.42
N LEU A 121 7.66 5.91 -3.41
CA LEU A 121 8.71 6.47 -2.57
C LEU A 121 8.10 7.36 -1.50
N GLN A 122 8.84 7.59 -0.42
CA GLN A 122 8.47 8.54 0.63
C GLN A 122 7.11 8.21 1.26
N GLU A 123 6.97 6.97 1.75
CA GLU A 123 5.75 6.48 2.39
C GLU A 123 5.29 7.35 3.56
N GLU A 124 6.20 8.03 4.26
CA GLU A 124 5.88 8.95 5.35
C GLU A 124 5.05 10.15 4.87
N GLU A 125 5.35 10.71 3.68
CA GLU A 125 4.57 11.81 3.09
C GLU A 125 3.16 11.35 2.72
N MET A 126 3.07 10.15 2.13
CA MET A 126 1.80 9.53 1.75
C MET A 126 0.94 9.25 2.99
N PHE A 127 1.55 8.70 4.06
CA PHE A 127 0.89 8.46 5.33
C PHE A 127 0.41 9.78 5.98
N ALA A 128 1.23 10.84 5.95
CA ALA A 128 0.85 12.14 6.47
C ALA A 128 -0.40 12.70 5.76
N ILE A 129 -0.46 12.59 4.42
CA ILE A 129 -1.63 13.02 3.63
C ILE A 129 -2.88 12.23 4.02
N LEU A 130 -2.79 10.90 4.08
CA LEU A 130 -3.92 10.04 4.47
C LEU A 130 -4.40 10.37 5.89
N HIS A 131 -3.46 10.55 6.82
CA HIS A 131 -3.77 10.85 8.21
C HIS A 131 -4.43 12.21 8.38
N GLU A 132 -3.85 13.27 7.78
CA GLU A 132 -4.39 14.63 7.84
C GLU A 132 -5.81 14.70 7.27
N GLN A 133 -6.08 13.94 6.21
CA GLN A 133 -7.39 13.89 5.56
C GLN A 133 -8.34 12.83 6.16
N SER A 134 -7.90 12.10 7.19
CA SER A 134 -8.67 11.01 7.83
C SER A 134 -9.17 9.94 6.82
N LEU A 135 -8.28 9.54 5.91
CA LEU A 135 -8.56 8.57 4.85
C LEU A 135 -7.99 7.18 5.18
N PHE A 136 -8.74 6.15 4.82
CA PHE A 136 -8.29 4.76 4.82
C PHE A 136 -7.59 4.43 3.48
N PRO A 137 -6.39 3.81 3.50
CA PRO A 137 -5.75 3.31 2.29
C PRO A 137 -6.42 2.00 1.83
N ILE A 138 -7.52 2.12 1.09
CA ILE A 138 -8.38 0.99 0.70
C ILE A 138 -7.91 0.28 -0.59
N GLY A 139 -6.68 0.52 -1.02
CA GLY A 139 -6.12 -0.12 -2.19
C GLY A 139 -5.22 0.78 -3.01
N TRP A 140 -4.98 0.34 -4.24
CA TRP A 140 -4.06 0.96 -5.17
C TRP A 140 -4.48 0.71 -6.62
N ILE A 141 -3.94 1.51 -7.53
CA ILE A 141 -4.17 1.45 -8.96
C ILE A 141 -2.82 1.59 -9.68
N HIS A 142 -2.58 0.79 -10.71
CA HIS A 142 -1.39 0.94 -11.56
C HIS A 142 -1.69 0.69 -13.03
N THR A 143 -0.78 1.14 -13.90
CA THR A 143 -0.86 0.86 -15.34
C THR A 143 0.03 -0.31 -15.73
N HIS A 144 -0.45 -1.14 -16.64
CA HIS A 144 0.35 -1.96 -17.53
C HIS A 144 0.37 -1.30 -18.92
N PRO A 145 1.39 -0.49 -19.27
CA PRO A 145 1.38 0.28 -20.50
C PRO A 145 1.30 -0.59 -21.75
N SER A 146 1.97 -1.75 -21.73
CA SER A 146 2.05 -2.66 -22.87
C SER A 146 1.61 -4.10 -22.60
N GLN A 147 1.48 -4.47 -21.33
CA GLN A 147 1.10 -5.81 -20.90
C GLN A 147 -0.42 -5.98 -20.87
N SER A 148 -0.87 -7.23 -20.78
CA SER A 148 -2.29 -7.54 -20.59
C SER A 148 -2.76 -7.18 -19.18
N CYS A 149 -4.08 -7.18 -18.97
CA CYS A 149 -4.70 -6.95 -17.68
C CYS A 149 -4.59 -8.19 -16.78
N PHE A 150 -3.54 -8.27 -15.95
CA PHE A 150 -3.38 -9.32 -14.94
C PHE A 150 -2.60 -8.79 -13.72
N MET A 151 -2.61 -9.53 -12.60
CA MET A 151 -1.75 -9.25 -11.45
C MET A 151 -0.43 -10.00 -11.59
N SER A 152 0.69 -9.29 -11.72
CA SER A 152 2.03 -9.86 -11.72
C SER A 152 2.41 -10.45 -10.36
N SER A 153 3.53 -11.19 -10.28
CA SER A 153 4.03 -11.67 -8.99
C SER A 153 4.35 -10.51 -8.03
N ILE A 154 4.83 -9.38 -8.55
CA ILE A 154 5.14 -8.19 -7.75
C ILE A 154 3.82 -7.59 -7.25
N ASP A 155 2.82 -7.49 -8.11
CA ASP A 155 1.50 -6.95 -7.78
C ASP A 155 0.81 -7.79 -6.70
N LEU A 156 0.93 -9.12 -6.77
CA LEU A 156 0.38 -10.03 -5.77
C LEU A 156 1.05 -9.82 -4.39
N HIS A 157 2.36 -9.61 -4.36
CA HIS A 157 3.07 -9.30 -3.11
C HIS A 157 2.65 -7.95 -2.51
N THR A 158 2.50 -6.93 -3.36
CA THR A 158 1.99 -5.62 -2.96
C THR A 158 0.57 -5.75 -2.43
N GLN A 159 -0.33 -6.39 -3.18
CA GLN A 159 -1.74 -6.57 -2.83
C GLN A 159 -1.92 -7.34 -1.52
N TYR A 160 -1.11 -8.37 -1.30
CA TYR A 160 -1.12 -9.12 -0.05
C TYR A 160 -0.89 -8.20 1.16
N SER A 161 0.09 -7.29 1.06
CA SER A 161 0.41 -6.34 2.13
C SER A 161 -0.75 -5.40 2.44
N TYR A 162 -1.45 -4.90 1.40
CA TYR A 162 -2.67 -4.11 1.57
C TYR A 162 -3.79 -4.91 2.24
N GLN A 163 -4.03 -6.15 1.78
CA GLN A 163 -5.13 -6.98 2.30
C GLN A 163 -4.92 -7.49 3.72
N VAL A 164 -3.66 -7.63 4.16
CA VAL A 164 -3.34 -7.92 5.56
C VAL A 164 -3.76 -6.76 6.48
N MET A 165 -3.59 -5.51 6.02
CA MET A 165 -3.96 -4.32 6.80
C MET A 165 -5.45 -3.99 6.70
N VAL A 166 -6.02 -4.13 5.50
CA VAL A 166 -7.42 -3.83 5.22
C VAL A 166 -8.00 -4.94 4.34
N PRO A 167 -8.82 -5.86 4.89
CA PRO A 167 -9.35 -6.99 4.13
C PRO A 167 -10.12 -6.61 2.86
N GLU A 168 -10.74 -5.42 2.86
CA GLU A 168 -11.48 -4.87 1.73
C GLU A 168 -10.59 -4.19 0.68
N ALA A 169 -9.27 -4.21 0.82
CA ALA A 169 -8.37 -3.54 -0.10
C ALA A 169 -8.42 -4.12 -1.53
N ILE A 170 -8.45 -3.24 -2.52
CA ILE A 170 -8.50 -3.60 -3.95
C ILE A 170 -7.24 -3.18 -4.70
N GLY A 171 -6.84 -3.98 -5.69
CA GLY A 171 -5.82 -3.64 -6.68
C GLY A 171 -6.48 -3.45 -8.05
N ILE A 172 -6.27 -2.30 -8.69
CA ILE A 172 -6.84 -1.99 -10.01
C ILE A 172 -5.70 -1.95 -11.04
N VAL A 173 -5.80 -2.75 -12.09
CA VAL A 173 -4.84 -2.78 -13.19
C VAL A 173 -5.43 -2.10 -14.42
N MET A 174 -4.72 -1.10 -14.95
CA MET A 174 -5.10 -0.39 -16.16
C MET A 174 -4.23 -0.84 -17.33
N ALA A 175 -4.78 -1.63 -18.25
CA ALA A 175 -4.08 -2.12 -19.44
C ALA A 175 -4.64 -1.49 -20.74
N PRO A 176 -4.28 -0.23 -21.07
CA PRO A 176 -4.97 0.55 -22.11
C PRO A 176 -4.79 0.04 -23.54
N ILE A 177 -3.79 -0.80 -23.81
CA ILE A 177 -3.56 -1.37 -25.15
C ILE A 177 -3.99 -2.83 -25.29
N ASP A 178 -4.41 -3.45 -24.19
CA ASP A 178 -4.86 -4.83 -24.20
C ASP A 178 -6.19 -4.93 -24.96
N LYS A 179 -6.22 -5.83 -25.96
CA LYS A 179 -7.39 -6.08 -26.81
C LYS A 179 -8.11 -7.38 -26.44
N SER A 180 -7.76 -8.00 -25.31
CA SER A 180 -8.31 -9.28 -24.88
C SER A 180 -9.74 -9.20 -24.30
N SER A 181 -10.41 -8.05 -24.44
CA SER A 181 -11.77 -7.78 -23.91
C SER A 181 -12.85 -7.81 -25.00
#